data_AF-A0A972AJX4-F1
#
_entry.id   AF-A0A972AJX4-F1
#
_cell.length_a   1.000
_cell.length_b   1.000
_cell.length_c   1.000
_cell.angle_alpha   90.00
_cell.angle_beta   90.00
_cell.angle_gamma   90.00
#
_symmetry.space_group_name_H-M   'P 1'
#
loop_
_entity.id
_entity.type
_entity.pdbx_description
1 polymer ?
#
loop_
_entity_poly.entity_id
_entity_poly.type
_entity_poly.pdbx_seq_one_letter_code
_entity_poly.pdbx_strand_id
1 'polypeptide(L)' 'MREVSIGKNDSGQRADKFLKKFMPDASAGFIYGSMRRKKIRLNGKRLKPSTILSEGDVLQFYMDGE' A
#
# COMPACT_ATOMS: atom_id res chain seq x y z
N MET A 1 5.81 -10.56 7.14
CA MET A 1 5.93 -9.20 6.56
C MET A 1 6.26 -9.35 5.08
N ARG A 2 5.56 -8.65 4.18
CA ARG A 2 5.83 -8.62 2.73
C ARG A 2 6.12 -7.19 2.30
N GLU A 3 7.01 -6.99 1.34
CA GLU A 3 7.40 -5.66 0.88
C GLU A 3 7.29 -5.57 -0.65
N VAL A 4 6.92 -4.40 -1.16
CA VAL A 4 6.69 -4.14 -2.58
C VAL A 4 7.28 -2.78 -2.93
N SER A 5 8.25 -2.78 -3.84
CA SER A 5 8.89 -1.55 -4.32
C SER A 5 8.09 -0.94 -5.47
N ILE A 6 7.94 0.38 -5.44
CA ILE A 6 7.27 1.15 -6.49
C ILE A 6 8.28 1.43 -7.61
N GLY A 7 8.01 0.85 -8.78
CA GLY A 7 8.78 1.10 -10.00
C GLY A 7 8.31 2.37 -10.73
N LYS A 8 9.05 2.76 -11.78
CA LYS A 8 8.78 3.95 -12.61
C LYS A 8 7.34 4.00 -13.15
N ASN A 9 6.81 2.88 -13.62
CA ASN A 9 5.47 2.79 -14.18
C ASN A 9 4.35 2.94 -13.14
N ASP A 10 4.69 2.68 -11.88
CA ASP A 10 3.77 2.75 -10.75
C ASP A 10 4.00 4.03 -9.92
N SER A 11 5.01 4.82 -10.26
CA SER A 11 5.24 6.14 -9.70
C SER A 11 4.22 7.16 -10.22
N GLY A 12 3.87 8.14 -9.39
CA GLY A 12 2.87 9.15 -9.71
C GLY A 12 1.41 8.71 -9.51
N GLN A 13 1.15 7.47 -9.07
CA GLN A 13 -0.20 7.01 -8.78
C GLN A 13 -0.56 7.12 -7.29
N ARG A 14 -1.86 7.22 -7.00
CA ARG A 14 -2.37 7.18 -5.62
C ARG A 14 -2.18 5.80 -5.02
N ALA A 15 -1.85 5.77 -3.74
CA ALA A 15 -1.63 4.52 -3.04
C ALA A 15 -2.90 3.64 -2.96
N ASP A 16 -4.09 4.24 -2.83
CA ASP A 16 -5.35 3.48 -2.91
C ASP A 16 -5.51 2.77 -4.27
N LYS A 17 -5.14 3.44 -5.37
CA LYS A 17 -5.22 2.91 -6.73
C LYS A 17 -4.21 1.79 -6.94
N PHE A 18 -2.98 2.00 -6.49
CA PHE A 18 -1.95 0.97 -6.53
C PHE A 18 -2.37 -0.27 -5.74
N LEU A 19 -2.86 -0.09 -4.52
CA LEU A 19 -3.28 -1.19 -3.66
C LEU A 19 -4.46 -1.97 -4.24
N LYS A 20 -5.40 -1.28 -4.90
CA LYS A 20 -6.51 -1.93 -5.60
C LYS A 20 -6.03 -2.72 -6.82
N LYS A 21 -5.00 -2.25 -7.52
CA LYS A 21 -4.35 -2.97 -8.63
C LYS A 21 -3.51 -4.15 -8.13
N PHE A 22 -2.85 -3.99 -6.99
CA PHE A 22 -2.00 -5.00 -6.37
C PHE A 22 -2.81 -6.12 -5.69
N MET A 23 -3.97 -5.77 -5.14
CA MET A 23 -4.90 -6.69 -4.46
C MET A 23 -6.29 -6.58 -5.08
N PRO A 24 -6.49 -7.03 -6.34
CA PRO A 24 -7.78 -6.91 -7.02
C PRO A 24 -8.89 -7.72 -6.33
N ASP A 25 -8.52 -8.79 -5.63
CA ASP A 25 -9.42 -9.63 -4.85
C ASP A 25 -9.83 -8.98 -3.51
N ALA A 26 -9.03 -8.01 -3.02
CA ALA A 26 -9.34 -7.32 -1.79
C ALA A 26 -10.38 -6.23 -2.01
N SER A 27 -11.48 -6.32 -1.26
CA SER A 27 -12.49 -5.28 -1.26
C SER A 27 -11.94 -3.95 -0.75
N ALA A 28 -12.45 -2.83 -1.26
CA ALA A 28 -11.96 -1.49 -0.88
C ALA A 28 -11.97 -1.28 0.65
N GLY A 29 -13.00 -1.79 1.34
CA GLY A 29 -13.10 -1.74 2.80
C GLY A 29 -11.94 -2.44 3.51
N PHE A 30 -11.44 -3.56 2.96
CA PHE A 30 -10.29 -4.27 3.51
C PHE A 30 -9.00 -3.45 3.34
N ILE A 31 -8.82 -2.81 2.18
CA ILE A 31 -7.66 -1.94 1.90
C ILE A 31 -7.65 -0.75 2.88
N TYR A 32 -8.76 -0.03 2.99
CA TYR A 32 -8.89 1.09 3.93
C TYR A 32 -8.74 0.65 5.39
N GLY A 33 -9.32 -0.50 5.76
CA GLY A 33 -9.17 -1.10 7.09
C GLY A 33 -7.71 -1.43 7.41
N SER A 34 -6.99 -1.98 6.44
CA SER A 34 -5.57 -2.34 6.56
C SER A 34 -4.68 -1.10 6.70
N MET A 35 -4.95 -0.03 5.95
CA MET A 35 -4.30 1.28 6.15
C MET A 35 -4.57 1.83 7.56
N ARG A 36 -5.82 1.76 8.03
CA ARG A 36 -6.22 2.26 9.36
C ARG A 36 -5.53 1.50 10.48
N ARG A 37 -5.51 0.16 10.40
CA ARG A 37 -4.89 -0.77 11.37
C ARG A 37 -3.35 -0.79 11.32
N LYS A 38 -2.71 0.09 10.53
CA LYS A 38 -1.25 0.14 10.32
C LYS A 38 -0.66 -1.17 9.77
N LYS A 39 -1.48 -1.97 9.07
CA LYS A 39 -1.03 -3.19 8.38
C LYS A 39 -0.28 -2.86 7.09
N ILE A 40 -0.50 -1.67 6.52
CA ILE A 40 0.20 -1.18 5.33
C ILE A 40 0.95 0.10 5.69
N ARG A 41 2.26 0.11 5.40
CA ARG A 41 3.15 1.26 5.59
C ARG A 41 3.85 1.60 4.28
N LEU A 42 4.24 2.86 4.13
CA LEU A 42 5.05 3.36 3.02
C LEU A 42 6.37 3.84 3.61
N ASN A 43 7.49 3.20 3.25
CA ASN A 43 8.82 3.52 3.77
C ASN A 43 8.86 3.62 5.31
N GLY A 44 8.25 2.65 6.00
CA GLY A 44 8.12 2.60 7.46
C GLY A 44 7.11 3.59 8.06
N LYS A 45 6.53 4.48 7.25
CA LYS A 45 5.60 5.53 7.68
C LYS A 45 4.14 5.16 7.40
N ARG A 46 3.24 5.85 8.08
CA ARG A 46 1.80 5.67 7.90
C ARG A 46 1.39 6.22 6.54
N LEU A 47 0.77 5.37 5.74
CA LEU A 47 0.28 5.72 4.41
C LEU A 47 -1.13 6.32 4.50
N LYS A 48 -1.42 7.36 3.71
CA LYS A 48 -2.79 7.83 3.45
C LYS A 48 -3.25 7.30 2.09
N PRO A 49 -4.54 7.03 1.88
CA PRO A 49 -5.04 6.56 0.58
C PRO A 49 -4.74 7.56 -0.55
N SER A 50 -4.85 8.86 -0.24
CA SER A 50 -4.56 9.95 -1.19
C SER A 50 -3.07 10.28 -1.36
N THR A 51 -2.16 9.54 -0.70
CA THR A 51 -0.72 9.72 -0.91
C THR A 51 -0.35 9.30 -2.33
N ILE A 52 0.42 10.14 -3.02
CA ILE A 52 1.02 9.80 -4.30
C ILE A 52 2.29 9.02 -4.02
N LEU A 53 2.44 7.87 -4.68
CA LEU A 53 3.61 7.01 -4.61
C LEU A 53 4.67 7.55 -5.56
N SER A 54 5.94 7.55 -5.14
CA SER A 54 7.08 7.92 -5.98
C SER A 54 7.92 6.71 -6.33
N GLU A 55 8.70 6.83 -7.41
CA GLU A 55 9.68 5.81 -7.77
C GLU A 55 10.67 5.59 -6.62
N GLY A 56 10.89 4.33 -6.26
CA GLY A 56 11.76 3.96 -5.14
C GLY A 56 11.07 3.94 -3.78
N ASP A 57 9.79 4.29 -3.67
CA ASP A 57 9.02 4.03 -2.46
C ASP A 57 8.87 2.52 -2.21
N VAL A 58 8.87 2.11 -0.95
CA VAL A 58 8.63 0.71 -0.56
C VAL A 58 7.37 0.60 0.29
N LEU A 59 6.38 -0.14 -0.20
CA LEU A 59 5.20 -0.51 0.56
C LEU A 59 5.47 -1.77 1.38
N GLN A 60 5.19 -1.69 2.67
CA GLN A 60 5.41 -2.75 3.63
C GLN A 60 4.07 -3.23 4.18
N PHE A 61 3.80 -4.50 3.98
CA PHE A 61 2.60 -5.21 4.39
C PHE A 61 2.93 -6.09 5.59
N TYR A 62 2.39 -5.66 6.72
CA TYR A 62 2.39 -6.40 7.98
C TYR A 62 1.08 -7.17 8.03
N MET A 63 1.08 -8.38 7.50
CA MET A 63 0.05 -9.37 7.86
C MET A 63 0.37 -9.80 9.29
N ASP A 64 -0.59 -9.70 10.23
CA ASP A 64 -0.41 -10.45 11.49
C ASP A 64 -0.40 -11.91 11.04
N GLY A 65 0.66 -12.62 11.40
CA GLY A 65 0.53 -14.06 11.52
C GLY A 65 -0.41 -14.34 12.68
N GLU A 66 -1.45 -15.12 12.38
CA GLU A 66 -2.27 -15.96 13.26
C GLU A 66 -2.94 -15.33 14.49
#